data_AF-A0A3D6ER70-F1
#
_entry.id   AF-A0A3D6ER70-F1
#
_cell.length_a   1.000
_cell.length_b   1.000
_cell.length_c   1.000
_cell.angle_alpha   90.00
_cell.angle_beta   90.00
_cell.angle_gamma   90.00
#
_symmetry.space_group_name_H-M   'P 1'
#
loop_
_entity.id
_entity.type
_entity.pdbx_description
1 polymer ?
#
loop_
_entity_poly.entity_id
_entity_poly.type
_entity_poly.pdbx_seq_one_letter_code
_entity_poly.pdbx_strand_id
1 'polypeptide(L)'
;HQFYTSTIDTITLSESLKNADVVIGALRAEKGKVRHVVSEEMVKQMKPDSLIIDLSIDQGGCIETSETTTLNRPVFRKHDIIHYCVP
;
A
#
# COMPACT_ATOMS: atom_id res chain seq x y z
N HIS A 1 -19.02 -13.29 7.24
CA HIS A 1 -19.14 -13.50 5.78
C HIS A 1 -18.52 -12.28 5.12
N GLN A 2 -17.49 -12.45 4.27
CA GLN A 2 -16.91 -11.33 3.52
C GLN A 2 -17.85 -11.00 2.36
N PHE A 3 -18.25 -9.73 2.25
CA PHE A 3 -19.03 -9.23 1.14
C PHE A 3 -18.13 -8.34 0.30
N TYR A 4 -17.85 -8.77 -0.93
CA TYR A 4 -17.01 -8.03 -1.85
C TYR A 4 -17.87 -7.00 -2.59
N THR A 5 -17.53 -5.73 -2.45
CA THR A 5 -18.21 -4.62 -3.14
C THR A 5 -17.48 -4.17 -4.41
N SER A 6 -16.29 -4.71 -4.67
CA SER A 6 -15.47 -4.41 -5.85
C SER A 6 -14.47 -5.54 -6.14
N THR A 7 -13.91 -5.53 -7.34
CA THR A 7 -12.81 -6.40 -7.79
C THR A 7 -11.52 -5.61 -7.95
N ILE A 8 -10.38 -6.21 -7.61
CA ILE A 8 -9.06 -5.62 -7.89
C ILE A 8 -8.75 -5.85 -9.36
N ASP A 9 -8.87 -4.80 -10.15
CA ASP A 9 -8.40 -4.74 -11.54
C ASP A 9 -7.10 -3.95 -11.61
N THR A 10 -6.05 -4.56 -12.15
CA THR A 10 -4.68 -4.00 -12.15
C THR A 10 -4.59 -2.69 -12.94
N ILE A 11 -5.33 -2.55 -14.03
CA ILE A 11 -5.30 -1.36 -14.90
C ILE A 11 -5.95 -0.19 -14.17
N THR A 12 -7.18 -0.39 -13.69
CA THR A 12 -7.95 0.60 -12.94
C THR A 12 -7.23 1.03 -11.66
N LEU A 13 -6.60 0.08 -10.95
CA LEU A 13 -5.80 0.36 -9.76
C LEU A 13 -4.61 1.26 -10.10
N SER A 14 -3.82 0.91 -11.12
CA SER A 14 -2.66 1.70 -11.54
C SER A 14 -3.05 3.13 -11.93
N GLU A 15 -4.13 3.32 -12.68
CA GLU A 15 -4.64 4.65 -13.06
C GLU A 15 -5.13 5.46 -11.86
N SER A 16 -5.78 4.80 -10.90
CA SER A 16 -6.23 5.44 -9.66
C SER A 16 -5.04 5.90 -8.80
N LEU A 17 -4.00 5.07 -8.69
CA LEU A 17 -2.80 5.36 -7.90
C LEU A 17 -2.04 6.58 -8.44
N LYS A 18 -1.94 6.75 -9.76
CA LYS A 18 -1.30 7.94 -10.38
C LYS A 18 -1.91 9.27 -9.93
N ASN A 19 -3.20 9.27 -9.64
CA ASN A 19 -3.95 10.47 -9.28
C ASN A 19 -4.16 10.61 -7.77
N ALA A 20 -3.89 9.57 -6.98
CA ALA A 20 -4.12 9.54 -5.55
C ALA A 20 -3.10 10.39 -4.79
N ASP A 21 -3.58 11.25 -3.89
CA ASP A 21 -2.71 11.94 -2.93
C ASP A 21 -2.49 11.07 -1.68
N VAL A 22 -3.44 10.18 -1.36
CA VAL A 22 -3.37 9.22 -0.26
C VAL A 22 -3.88 7.85 -0.70
N VAL A 23 -3.16 6.79 -0.34
CA VAL A 23 -3.50 5.39 -0.60
C VAL A 23 -3.50 4.60 0.70
N ILE A 24 -4.56 3.84 0.96
CA ILE A 24 -4.69 3.01 2.16
C ILE A 24 -4.75 1.55 1.73
N GLY A 25 -3.68 0.81 2.02
CA GLY A 25 -3.61 -0.64 1.88
C GLY A 25 -4.18 -1.32 3.12
N ALA A 26 -5.32 -2.00 2.97
CA ALA A 26 -6.00 -2.68 4.08
C ALA A 26 -6.39 -4.11 3.72
N LEU A 27 -5.54 -4.81 2.97
CA LEU A 27 -5.77 -6.20 2.60
C LEU A 27 -5.35 -7.12 3.74
N ARG A 28 -6.17 -8.12 4.00
CA ARG A 28 -5.91 -9.11 5.05
C ARG A 28 -5.93 -10.49 4.45
N ALA A 29 -4.88 -11.26 4.70
CA ALA A 29 -4.86 -12.67 4.38
C ALA A 29 -5.67 -13.45 5.42
N GLU A 30 -6.51 -14.39 4.96
CA GLU A 30 -7.18 -15.33 5.87
C GLU A 30 -6.16 -16.25 6.57
N LYS A 31 -5.09 -16.62 5.86
CA LYS A 31 -3.96 -17.41 6.37
C LYS A 31 -2.66 -16.99 5.70
N GLY A 32 -1.57 -16.97 6.46
CA GLY A 32 -0.23 -16.69 5.93
C GLY A 32 0.02 -15.20 5.69
N LYS A 33 0.71 -14.89 4.59
CA LYS A 33 1.11 -13.52 4.24
C LYS A 33 0.13 -12.88 3.25
N VAL A 34 0.01 -11.57 3.33
CA VAL A 34 -0.71 -10.77 2.34
C VAL A 34 0.08 -10.78 1.03
N ARG A 35 -0.63 -10.85 -0.10
CA ARG A 35 -0.04 -10.71 -1.42
C ARG A 35 0.13 -9.22 -1.73
N HIS A 36 1.28 -8.85 -2.27
CA HIS A 36 1.43 -7.52 -2.84
C HIS A 36 0.50 -7.36 -4.06
N VAL A 37 -0.40 -6.39 -3.98
CA VAL A 37 -1.32 -6.01 -5.05
C VAL A 37 -0.90 -4.72 -5.75
N VAL A 38 -0.13 -3.88 -5.05
CA VAL A 38 0.51 -2.70 -5.61
C VAL A 38 1.99 -3.00 -5.80
N SER A 39 2.45 -2.99 -7.06
CA SER A 39 3.86 -3.19 -7.36
C SER A 39 4.67 -1.92 -7.16
N GLU A 40 5.99 -2.06 -7.01
CA GLU A 40 6.91 -0.93 -6.91
C GLU A 40 6.84 -0.01 -8.14
N GLU A 41 6.61 -0.58 -9.33
CA GLU A 41 6.41 0.20 -10.56
C GLU A 41 5.14 1.05 -10.53
N MET A 42 4.06 0.60 -9.87
CA MET A 42 2.88 1.44 -9.67
C MET A 42 3.18 2.58 -8.69
N VAL A 43 3.94 2.31 -7.63
CA VAL A 43 4.32 3.32 -6.62
C VAL A 43 5.17 4.42 -7.24
N LYS A 44 6.15 4.08 -8.10
CA LYS A 44 6.97 5.05 -8.83
C LYS A 44 6.17 5.99 -9.74
N GLN A 45 4.95 5.61 -10.12
CA GLN A 45 4.07 6.42 -10.98
C GLN A 45 3.11 7.31 -10.18
N MET A 46 3.11 7.22 -8.84
CA MET A 46 2.32 8.10 -7.99
C MET A 46 2.88 9.53 -7.99
N LYS A 47 2.04 10.49 -7.60
CA LYS A 47 2.48 11.87 -7.40
C LYS A 47 3.56 11.93 -6.32
N PRO A 48 4.66 12.69 -6.53
CA PRO A 48 5.59 13.02 -5.47
C PRO A 48 4.86 13.59 -4.24
N ASP A 49 5.38 13.32 -3.05
CA ASP A 49 4.80 13.73 -1.75
C ASP A 49 3.45 13.10 -1.39
N SER A 50 2.91 12.21 -2.21
CA SER A 50 1.75 11.40 -1.82
C SER A 50 2.07 10.45 -0.66
N LEU A 51 1.02 10.01 0.04
CA LEU A 51 1.11 9.18 1.24
C LEU A 51 0.53 7.78 1.02
N ILE A 52 1.33 6.77 1.32
CA ILE A 52 0.90 5.39 1.45
C ILE A 52 0.76 5.04 2.93
N ILE A 53 -0.37 4.45 3.29
CA ILE A 53 -0.64 3.86 4.61
C ILE A 53 -0.88 2.36 4.39
N ASP A 54 0.01 1.49 4.84
CA ASP A 54 -0.15 0.04 4.70
C ASP A 54 -0.47 -0.59 6.06
N LEU A 55 -1.77 -0.82 6.30
CA LEU A 55 -2.29 -1.49 7.50
C LEU A 55 -2.12 -3.01 7.44
N SER A 56 -1.62 -3.54 6.31
CA SER A 56 -1.39 -4.97 6.09
C SER A 56 0.03 -5.38 6.47
N ILE A 57 0.84 -4.45 7.02
CA ILE A 57 2.27 -4.63 7.26
C ILE A 57 2.58 -5.79 8.21
N ASP A 58 1.70 -6.06 9.18
CA ASP A 58 1.78 -7.19 10.10
C ASP A 58 1.81 -8.56 9.40
N GLN A 59 1.27 -8.61 8.18
CA GLN A 59 1.19 -9.81 7.37
C GLN A 59 2.09 -9.75 6.13
N GLY A 60 3.04 -8.80 6.11
CA GLY A 60 4.00 -8.61 5.02
C GLY A 60 3.68 -7.47 4.05
N GLY A 61 2.58 -6.73 4.26
CA GLY A 61 2.20 -5.60 3.42
C GLY A 61 1.49 -6.00 2.14
N CYS A 62 0.64 -5.11 1.62
CA CYS A 62 -0.01 -5.29 0.32
C CYS A 62 0.64 -4.47 -0.79
N ILE A 63 1.69 -3.73 -0.47
CA ILE A 63 2.41 -2.82 -1.36
C ILE A 63 3.90 -3.20 -1.31
N GLU A 64 4.52 -3.44 -2.47
CA GLU A 64 5.91 -3.98 -2.53
C GLU A 64 6.96 -3.05 -1.90
N THR A 65 6.70 -1.74 -1.85
CA THR A 65 7.60 -0.75 -1.27
C THR A 65 7.42 -0.56 0.24
N SER A 66 6.43 -1.20 0.85
CA SER A 66 6.18 -1.12 2.29
C SER A 66 7.31 -1.77 3.09
N GLU A 67 7.79 -1.07 4.10
CA GLU A 67 8.82 -1.54 5.03
C GLU A 67 8.35 -1.23 6.46
N THR A 68 8.51 -2.18 7.39
CA THR A 68 8.03 -2.02 8.76
C THR A 68 8.67 -0.81 9.45
N THR A 69 7.84 0.05 10.02
CA THR A 69 8.23 1.22 10.81
C THR A 69 7.81 1.06 12.28
N THR A 70 8.11 2.06 13.12
CA THR A 70 7.72 2.06 14.54
C THR A 70 7.05 3.38 14.89
N LEU A 71 6.27 3.44 15.98
CA LEU A 71 5.66 4.71 16.43
C LEU A 71 6.69 5.84 16.66
N ASN A 72 7.94 5.50 17.01
CA ASN A 72 9.02 6.47 17.20
C ASN A 72 9.63 6.97 15.87
N ARG A 73 9.52 6.18 14.80
CA ARG A 73 9.95 6.54 13.45
C ARG A 73 8.88 6.04 12.46
N PRO A 74 7.72 6.71 12.42
CA PRO A 74 6.50 6.16 11.82
C PRO A 74 6.45 6.25 10.31
N VAL A 75 7.37 7.03 9.71
CA VAL A 75 7.40 7.26 8.28
C VAL A 75 8.79 7.12 7.70
N PHE A 76 8.85 6.72 6.44
CA PHE A 76 10.02 6.82 5.58
C PHE A 76 9.60 7.30 4.19
N ARG A 77 10.58 7.65 3.35
CA ARG A 77 10.34 8.09 1.97
C ARG A 77 11.06 7.16 0.99
N LYS A 78 10.37 6.77 -0.07
CA LYS A 78 10.89 5.93 -1.16
C LYS A 78 10.20 6.34 -2.46
N HIS A 79 10.99 6.57 -3.52
CA HIS A 79 10.51 7.10 -4.82
C HIS A 79 9.69 8.38 -4.68
N ASP A 80 10.11 9.28 -3.79
CA ASP A 80 9.40 10.51 -3.43
C ASP A 80 8.01 10.31 -2.80
N ILE A 81 7.64 9.07 -2.44
CA ILE A 81 6.38 8.73 -1.77
C ILE A 81 6.62 8.50 -0.28
N ILE A 82 5.78 9.11 0.56
CA ILE A 82 5.82 8.94 2.01
C ILE A 82 5.10 7.65 2.37
N HIS A 83 5.73 6.81 3.20
CA HIS A 83 5.16 5.54 3.63
C HIS A 83 4.96 5.56 5.14
N TYR A 84 3.75 5.22 5.59
CA TYR A 84 3.40 4.92 6.97
C TYR A 84 3.05 3.43 7.07
N CYS A 85 3.88 2.66 7.75
CA CYS A 85 3.78 1.20 7.80
C CYS A 85 4.05 0.71 9.22
N VAL A 86 3.32 1.26 10.20
CA VAL A 86 3.46 0.89 11.62
C VAL A 86 2.57 -0.34 11.88
N PRO A 87 3.13 -1.44 12.41
CA PRO A 87 2.40 -2.58 12.97
C PRO A 87 1.36 -2.18 14.03
#